data_AF-A0A9Q0MQ15-F1
#
_entry.id   AF-A0A9Q0MQ15-F1
#
_cell.length_a   1.000
_cell.length_b   1.000
_cell.length_c   1.000
_cell.angle_alpha   90.00
_cell.angle_beta   90.00
_cell.angle_gamma   90.00
#
_symmetry.space_group_name_H-M   'P 1'
#
loop_
_entity.id
_entity.type
_entity.pdbx_description
1 polymer ?
#
loop_
_entity_poly.entity_id
_entity_poly.type
_entity_poly.pdbx_seq_one_letter_code
_entity_poly.pdbx_strand_id
1 'polypeptide(L)'
;MKRSSFLLICVFFTVLSGLFQESHAIYCWNCASDNDAFCRDPFEEPAHILGQNGDMKFDDCSVFETTSKKAVCMKTKEFENGRTVLRRQCGYAKVGVSPAQLKKDCLSEYNRLSCDICDTSGCNGAAAYGPVTAVIVTSLASVKFLSLL
;
A
#
# COMPACT_ATOMS: atom_id res chain seq x y z
N MET A 1 -8.10 -7.21 41.40
CA MET A 1 -7.50 -5.86 41.24
C MET A 1 -6.38 -5.80 40.20
N LYS A 2 -5.37 -6.70 40.22
CA LYS A 2 -4.24 -6.69 39.25
C LYS A 2 -4.61 -6.86 37.76
N ARG A 3 -5.63 -7.70 37.45
CA ARG A 3 -6.09 -7.96 36.07
C ARG A 3 -6.79 -6.76 35.42
N SER A 4 -7.51 -5.95 36.21
CA SER A 4 -8.22 -4.76 35.73
C SER A 4 -7.25 -3.62 35.40
N SER A 5 -6.21 -3.42 36.22
CA SER A 5 -5.16 -2.45 35.92
C SER A 5 -4.35 -2.86 34.68
N PHE A 6 -4.07 -4.15 34.48
CA PHE A 6 -3.36 -4.62 33.29
C PHE A 6 -4.16 -4.37 32.00
N LEU A 7 -5.47 -4.67 32.02
CA LEU A 7 -6.38 -4.38 30.90
C LEU A 7 -6.45 -2.89 30.57
N LEU A 8 -6.54 -2.03 31.59
CA LEU A 8 -6.54 -0.57 31.40
C LEU A 8 -5.23 -0.05 30.81
N ILE A 9 -4.10 -0.61 31.25
CA ILE A 9 -2.77 -0.28 30.71
C ILE A 9 -2.68 -0.70 29.24
N CYS A 10 -3.12 -1.91 28.89
CA CYS A 10 -3.15 -2.37 27.50
C CYS A 10 -4.03 -1.47 26.62
N VAL A 11 -5.25 -1.15 27.06
CA VAL A 11 -6.16 -0.25 26.33
C VAL A 11 -5.52 1.13 26.16
N PHE A 12 -4.91 1.69 27.21
CA PHE A 12 -4.22 2.97 27.15
C PHE A 12 -3.08 2.96 26.12
N PHE A 13 -2.22 1.94 26.12
CA PHE A 13 -1.15 1.82 25.12
C PHE A 13 -1.67 1.61 23.69
N THR A 14 -2.81 0.92 23.52
CA THR A 14 -3.44 0.71 22.22
C THR A 14 -4.07 2.00 21.66
N VAL A 15 -4.62 2.84 22.54
CA VAL A 15 -5.13 4.17 22.18
C VAL A 15 -3.97 5.12 21.88
N LEU A 16 -2.91 5.08 22.69
CA LEU A 16 -1.74 5.95 22.54
C LEU A 16 -0.98 5.69 21.23
N SER A 17 -0.87 4.43 20.79
CA SER A 17 -0.28 4.09 19.49
C SER A 17 -1.11 4.56 18.29
N GLY A 18 -2.42 4.78 18.46
CA GLY A 18 -3.29 5.36 17.43
C GLY A 18 -3.16 6.88 17.26
N LEU A 19 -2.47 7.57 18.18
CA LEU A 19 -2.32 9.03 18.16
C LEU A 19 -1.06 9.52 17.45
N PHE A 20 -0.09 8.63 17.18
CA PHE A 20 1.11 8.97 16.44
C PHE A 20 0.85 8.82 14.93
N GLN A 21 0.46 9.91 14.28
CA GLN A 21 0.63 10.03 12.83
C GLN A 21 2.04 10.54 12.58
N GLU A 22 3.00 9.63 12.43
CA GLU A 22 4.31 9.96 11.89
C GLU A 22 4.16 10.41 10.44
N SER A 23 4.59 11.64 10.11
CA SER A 23 4.72 12.09 8.72
C SER A 23 6.03 11.54 8.14
N HIS A 24 6.04 10.27 7.75
CA HIS A 24 7.16 9.72 7.00
C HIS A 24 7.00 10.03 5.51
N ALA A 25 8.11 10.35 4.85
CA ALA A 25 8.14 10.35 3.39
C ALA A 25 7.73 8.96 2.88
N ILE A 26 6.75 8.92 1.97
CA ILE A 26 6.27 7.67 1.38
C ILE A 26 7.14 7.30 0.17
N TYR A 27 7.55 6.04 0.11
CA TYR A 27 8.32 5.50 -1.00
C TYR A 27 7.51 4.45 -1.75
N CYS A 28 7.50 4.50 -3.08
CA CYS A 28 6.68 3.61 -3.89
C CYS A 28 7.51 2.93 -4.98
N TRP A 29 7.10 1.72 -5.36
CA TRP A 29 7.66 1.08 -6.55
C TRP A 29 7.27 1.86 -7.80
N ASN A 30 8.24 2.13 -8.66
CA ASN A 30 8.06 2.79 -9.95
C ASN A 30 8.57 1.88 -11.07
N CYS A 31 7.66 1.33 -11.86
CA CYS A 31 7.97 0.43 -12.97
C CYS A 31 6.78 0.23 -13.91
N ALA A 32 7.04 -0.37 -15.06
CA ALA A 32 6.01 -0.82 -16.00
C ALA A 32 6.34 -2.22 -16.57
N SER A 33 5.34 -3.09 -16.68
CA SER A 33 5.53 -4.52 -17.03
C SER A 33 5.90 -4.81 -18.50
N ASP A 34 5.81 -3.79 -19.34
CA ASP A 34 6.24 -3.79 -20.74
C ASP A 34 7.74 -3.56 -20.87
N ASN A 35 8.35 -2.82 -19.94
CA ASN A 35 9.79 -2.57 -19.88
C ASN A 35 10.52 -3.47 -18.88
N ASP A 36 9.86 -3.83 -17.78
CA ASP A 36 10.45 -4.60 -16.68
C ASP A 36 9.59 -5.82 -16.31
N ALA A 37 10.13 -7.03 -16.51
CA ALA A 37 9.43 -8.26 -16.22
C ALA A 37 9.11 -8.45 -14.72
N PHE A 38 9.94 -7.90 -13.82
CA PHE A 38 9.73 -7.94 -12.37
C PHE A 38 8.56 -7.07 -11.91
N CYS A 39 8.15 -6.13 -12.77
CA CYS A 39 6.96 -5.30 -12.55
C CYS A 39 5.64 -6.04 -12.82
N ARG A 40 5.62 -7.37 -13.00
CA ARG A 40 4.36 -8.12 -13.21
C ARG A 40 3.69 -8.48 -11.87
N ASP A 41 2.61 -9.25 -11.96
CA ASP A 41 2.03 -9.97 -10.83
C ASP A 41 2.29 -11.48 -11.06
N PRO A 42 2.76 -12.25 -10.07
CA PRO A 42 3.18 -11.81 -8.74
C PRO A 42 4.33 -10.81 -8.81
N PHE A 43 4.34 -9.87 -7.88
CA PHE A 43 5.38 -8.86 -7.83
C PHE A 43 6.65 -9.48 -7.25
N GLU A 44 7.74 -9.34 -7.98
CA GLU A 44 9.04 -9.85 -7.58
C GLU A 44 9.93 -8.67 -7.21
N GLU A 45 10.07 -8.44 -5.90
CA GLU A 45 11.06 -7.48 -5.40
C GLU A 45 12.46 -7.98 -5.79
N PRO A 46 13.27 -7.18 -6.50
CA PRO A 46 14.57 -7.60 -6.97
C PRO A 46 15.43 -7.83 -5.73
N ALA A 47 16.02 -9.02 -5.65
CA ALA A 47 16.88 -9.44 -4.55
C ALA A 47 18.07 -8.48 -4.30
N HIS A 48 18.34 -7.58 -5.25
CA HIS A 48 19.33 -6.52 -5.15
C HIS A 48 18.69 -5.19 -5.59
N ILE A 49 18.34 -4.33 -4.63
CA ILE A 49 18.08 -2.89 -4.86
C ILE A 49 19.33 -2.17 -5.43
N LEU A 50 20.46 -2.87 -5.50
CA LEU A 50 21.74 -2.40 -5.99
C LEU A 50 22.07 -3.01 -7.36
N GLY A 51 21.78 -2.26 -8.42
CA GLY A 51 22.72 -2.16 -9.55
C GLY A 51 22.59 -3.14 -10.71
N GLN A 52 21.42 -3.69 -11.02
CA GLN A 52 21.19 -4.28 -12.34
C GLN A 52 20.15 -3.46 -13.10
N ASN A 53 20.59 -2.81 -14.18
CA ASN A 53 19.95 -2.37 -15.44
C ASN A 53 18.41 -2.44 -15.65
N GLY A 54 17.59 -2.55 -14.62
CA GLY A 54 16.14 -2.55 -14.68
C GLY A 54 15.58 -1.15 -14.55
N ASP A 55 14.46 -0.90 -15.22
CA ASP A 55 13.74 0.37 -15.13
C ASP A 55 13.00 0.54 -13.79
N MET A 56 12.92 -0.53 -12.98
CA MET A 56 12.25 -0.46 -11.69
C MET A 56 13.04 0.31 -10.63
N LYS A 57 12.33 1.20 -9.93
CA LYS A 57 12.88 2.04 -8.85
C LYS A 57 11.98 2.02 -7.61
N PHE A 58 12.55 2.42 -6.49
CA PHE A 58 11.84 2.68 -5.25
C PHE A 58 11.95 4.17 -4.93
N ASP A 59 10.98 4.95 -5.42
CA ASP A 59 11.06 6.40 -5.49
C ASP A 59 10.45 7.07 -4.27
N ASP A 60 11.07 8.18 -3.84
CA ASP A 60 10.52 9.10 -2.84
C ASP A 60 9.38 9.92 -3.47
N CYS A 61 8.16 9.77 -2.93
CA CYS A 61 6.98 10.45 -3.44
C CYS A 61 6.63 11.73 -2.67
N SER A 62 7.45 12.16 -1.71
CA SER A 62 7.20 13.38 -0.91
C SER A 62 7.01 14.64 -1.78
N VAL A 63 7.58 14.65 -2.99
CA VAL A 63 7.42 15.73 -3.98
C VAL A 63 5.97 15.98 -4.39
N PHE A 64 5.07 15.01 -4.21
CA PHE A 64 3.65 15.13 -4.54
C PHE A 64 2.79 15.68 -3.41
N GLU A 65 3.38 15.87 -2.23
CA GLU A 65 2.68 16.30 -1.03
C GLU A 65 2.52 17.83 -0.98
N THR A 66 1.28 18.28 -0.77
CA THR A 66 0.93 19.70 -0.62
C THR A 66 -0.20 19.84 0.41
N THR A 67 -0.56 21.05 0.81
CA THR A 67 -1.68 21.29 1.76
C THR A 67 -3.02 20.67 1.31
N SER A 68 -3.22 20.42 0.01
CA SER A 68 -4.47 19.86 -0.54
C SER A 68 -4.32 18.44 -1.12
N LYS A 69 -3.11 17.89 -1.11
CA LYS A 69 -2.77 16.61 -1.74
C LYS A 69 -1.83 15.81 -0.87
N LYS A 70 -2.16 14.55 -0.62
CA LYS A 70 -1.24 13.59 0.00
C LYS A 70 -0.54 12.77 -1.07
N ALA A 71 0.73 12.45 -0.85
CA ALA A 71 1.45 11.49 -1.68
C ALA A 71 0.88 10.07 -1.46
N VAL A 72 0.79 9.28 -2.53
CA VAL A 72 0.25 7.91 -2.52
C VAL A 72 1.02 7.02 -3.49
N CYS A 73 0.98 5.71 -3.27
CA CYS A 73 1.38 4.73 -4.27
C CYS A 73 0.19 4.35 -5.15
N MET A 74 0.43 4.24 -6.45
CA MET A 74 -0.55 3.77 -7.42
C MET A 74 -0.10 2.46 -8.05
N LYS A 75 -1.07 1.58 -8.32
CA LYS A 75 -0.95 0.38 -9.16
C LYS A 75 -2.09 0.39 -10.17
N THR A 76 -1.77 0.48 -11.46
CA THR A 76 -2.76 0.52 -12.54
C THR A 76 -2.53 -0.62 -13.51
N LYS A 77 -3.62 -1.19 -14.04
CA LYS A 77 -3.59 -2.04 -15.24
C LYS A 77 -4.17 -1.22 -16.38
N GLU A 78 -3.37 -1.00 -17.40
CA GLU A 78 -3.70 -0.17 -18.56
C GLU A 78 -3.72 -1.05 -19.82
N PHE A 79 -4.63 -0.80 -20.75
CA PHE A 79 -4.67 -1.48 -22.05
C PHE A 79 -4.06 -0.56 -23.12
N GLU A 80 -2.81 -0.82 -23.48
CA GLU A 80 -2.03 0.03 -24.39
C GLU A 80 -1.49 -0.82 -25.54
N ASN A 81 -1.58 -0.32 -26.78
CA ASN A 81 -1.04 -0.98 -27.97
C ASN A 81 -1.45 -2.47 -28.11
N GLY A 82 -2.68 -2.81 -27.73
CA GLY A 82 -3.22 -4.17 -27.82
C GLY A 82 -2.74 -5.13 -26.72
N ARG A 83 -2.11 -4.62 -25.65
CA ARG A 83 -1.60 -5.42 -24.53
C ARG A 83 -1.99 -4.78 -23.20
N THR A 84 -2.07 -5.60 -22.16
CA THR A 84 -2.24 -5.12 -20.79
C THR A 84 -0.88 -4.82 -20.17
N VAL A 85 -0.68 -3.58 -19.72
CA VAL A 85 0.51 -3.10 -19.02
C VAL A 85 0.16 -2.85 -17.56
N LEU A 86 0.90 -3.46 -16.64
CA LEU A 86 0.84 -3.17 -15.23
C LEU A 86 1.86 -2.06 -14.91
N ARG A 87 1.40 -0.96 -14.34
CA ARG A 87 2.23 0.19 -13.98
C ARG A 87 2.15 0.45 -12.48
N ARG A 88 3.30 0.72 -11.87
CA ARG A 88 3.44 1.15 -10.48
C ARG A 88 4.15 2.49 -10.49
N GLN A 89 3.68 3.45 -9.71
CA GLN A 89 4.28 4.77 -9.64
C GLN A 89 3.81 5.54 -8.39
N CYS A 90 4.54 6.60 -8.06
CA CYS A 90 4.04 7.65 -7.18
C CYS A 90 2.82 8.34 -7.79
N GLY A 91 1.92 8.82 -6.94
CA GLY A 91 0.80 9.66 -7.32
C GLY A 91 0.40 10.59 -6.18
N TYR A 92 -0.75 11.24 -6.36
CA TYR A 92 -1.34 12.07 -5.33
C TYR A 92 -2.82 11.78 -5.15
N ALA A 93 -3.31 11.88 -3.92
CA ALA A 93 -4.72 11.85 -3.58
C ALA A 93 -5.14 13.19 -2.99
N LYS A 94 -6.31 13.70 -3.40
CA LYS A 94 -6.90 14.90 -2.80
C LYS A 94 -7.27 14.61 -1.35
N VAL A 95 -6.88 15.50 -0.44
CA VAL A 95 -7.27 15.41 0.97
C VAL A 95 -8.78 15.61 1.09
N GLY A 96 -9.43 14.83 1.96
CA GLY A 96 -10.89 14.89 2.18
C GLY A 96 -11.75 14.16 1.14
N VAL A 97 -11.14 13.46 0.17
CA VAL A 97 -11.87 12.62 -0.79
C VAL A 97 -11.94 11.17 -0.28
N SER A 98 -13.10 10.53 -0.42
CA SER A 98 -13.30 9.15 0.00
C SER A 98 -12.47 8.16 -0.85
N PRO A 99 -12.03 7.02 -0.30
CA PRO A 99 -11.30 6.00 -1.08
C PRO A 99 -12.06 5.51 -2.32
N ALA A 100 -13.38 5.39 -2.22
CA ALA A 100 -14.23 5.00 -3.35
C ALA A 100 -14.22 6.04 -4.47
N GLN A 101 -14.28 7.32 -4.12
CA GLN A 101 -14.21 8.41 -5.10
C GLN A 101 -12.81 8.50 -5.72
N LEU A 102 -11.74 8.36 -4.94
CA LEU A 102 -10.36 8.30 -5.47
C LEU A 102 -10.19 7.17 -6.49
N LYS A 103 -10.71 5.99 -6.17
CA LYS A 103 -10.69 4.84 -7.09
C LYS A 103 -11.47 5.14 -8.37
N LYS A 104 -12.66 5.73 -8.25
CA LYS A 104 -13.49 6.12 -9.40
C LYS A 104 -12.79 7.14 -10.28
N ASP A 105 -12.21 8.18 -9.69
CA ASP A 105 -11.46 9.22 -10.41
C ASP A 105 -10.28 8.60 -11.16
N CYS A 106 -9.52 7.73 -10.50
CA CYS A 106 -8.40 7.05 -11.13
C CYS A 106 -8.82 6.14 -12.30
N LEU A 107 -9.92 5.40 -12.17
CA LEU A 107 -10.46 4.54 -13.22
C LEU A 107 -11.07 5.32 -14.39
N SER A 108 -11.37 6.61 -14.21
CA SER A 108 -11.94 7.43 -15.27
C SER A 108 -10.93 7.84 -16.34
N GLU A 109 -9.63 7.65 -16.09
CA GLU A 109 -8.59 7.86 -17.09
C GLU A 109 -8.67 6.80 -18.21
N TYR A 110 -8.48 7.24 -19.45
CA TYR A 110 -8.56 6.40 -20.65
C TYR A 110 -7.60 5.20 -20.54
N ASN A 111 -8.06 4.03 -21.01
CA ASN A 111 -7.35 2.75 -21.01
C ASN A 111 -7.11 2.05 -19.65
N ARG A 112 -7.53 2.60 -18.51
CA ARG A 112 -7.38 1.89 -17.23
C ARG A 112 -8.43 0.81 -17.03
N LEU A 113 -7.96 -0.42 -16.84
CA LEU A 113 -8.75 -1.60 -16.48
C LEU A 113 -8.85 -1.79 -14.96
N SER A 114 -7.80 -1.40 -14.22
CA SER A 114 -7.81 -1.39 -12.76
C SER A 114 -6.97 -0.25 -12.21
N CYS A 115 -7.34 0.23 -11.02
CA CYS A 115 -6.56 1.18 -10.26
C CYS A 115 -6.70 0.90 -8.78
N ASP A 116 -5.56 0.69 -8.13
CA ASP A 116 -5.42 0.57 -6.68
C ASP A 116 -4.51 1.70 -6.19
N ILE A 117 -4.96 2.36 -5.11
CA ILE A 117 -4.27 3.49 -4.48
C ILE A 117 -4.11 3.16 -3.00
N CYS A 118 -2.91 3.36 -2.47
CA CYS A 118 -2.57 3.12 -1.07
C CYS A 118 -1.54 4.14 -0.58
N ASP A 119 -1.44 4.33 0.74
CA ASP A 119 -0.69 5.43 1.37
C ASP A 119 0.37 4.96 2.36
N THR A 120 0.88 3.74 2.19
CA THR A 120 2.03 3.22 2.95
C THR A 120 3.17 2.85 2.00
N SER A 121 4.41 2.99 2.45
CA SER A 121 5.57 2.73 1.58
C SER A 121 5.56 1.30 1.03
N GLY A 122 5.81 1.15 -0.28
CA GLY A 122 5.87 -0.14 -0.98
C GLY A 122 4.53 -0.86 -1.18
N CYS A 123 3.41 -0.28 -0.74
CA CYS A 123 2.10 -0.96 -0.79
C CYS A 123 1.63 -1.32 -2.21
N ASN A 124 2.07 -0.59 -3.23
CA ASN A 124 1.78 -0.91 -4.63
C ASN A 124 2.55 -2.13 -5.15
N GLY A 125 3.50 -2.67 -4.38
CA GLY A 125 4.14 -3.97 -4.61
C GLY A 125 3.24 -5.15 -4.23
N ALA A 126 2.22 -4.95 -3.40
CA ALA A 126 1.35 -6.04 -2.97
C ALA A 126 0.68 -6.73 -4.18
N ALA A 127 0.75 -8.07 -4.19
CA ALA A 127 -0.12 -8.87 -5.02
C ALA A 127 -1.59 -8.67 -4.55
N ALA A 128 -2.56 -8.87 -5.44
CA ALA A 128 -3.98 -8.63 -5.17
C ALA A 128 -4.63 -9.54 -4.10
N TYR A 129 -3.85 -10.11 -3.19
CA TYR A 129 -4.31 -10.83 -2.00
C TYR A 129 -4.48 -9.81 -0.87
N GLY A 130 -5.63 -9.14 -0.83
CA GLY A 130 -5.93 -8.06 0.14
C GLY A 130 -6.05 -8.52 1.62
N PRO A 131 -6.90 -7.87 2.44
CA PRO A 131 -6.97 -8.04 3.91
C PRO A 131 -7.32 -9.45 4.43
N VAL A 132 -7.50 -10.42 3.54
CA VAL A 132 -7.77 -11.83 3.85
C VAL A 132 -6.65 -12.44 4.70
N THR A 133 -5.39 -12.08 4.47
CA THR A 133 -4.24 -12.60 5.23
C THR A 133 -4.21 -12.07 6.67
N ALA A 134 -4.52 -10.80 6.89
CA ALA A 134 -4.55 -10.19 8.23
C ALA A 134 -5.66 -10.77 9.12
N VAL A 135 -6.82 -11.08 8.55
CA VAL A 135 -7.95 -11.71 9.28
C VAL A 135 -7.59 -13.14 9.72
N ILE A 136 -6.88 -13.90 8.89
CA ILE A 136 -6.48 -15.28 9.22
C ILE A 136 -5.44 -15.29 10.36
N VAL A 137 -4.46 -14.39 10.33
CA VAL A 137 -3.42 -14.34 11.36
C VAL A 137 -3.98 -13.88 12.72
N THR A 138 -4.86 -12.87 12.73
CA THR A 138 -5.48 -12.38 13.97
C THR A 138 -6.45 -13.38 14.60
N SER A 139 -7.24 -14.08 13.78
CA SER A 139 -8.12 -15.15 14.27
C SER A 139 -7.32 -16.33 14.86
N LEU A 140 -6.24 -16.77 14.22
CA LEU A 140 -5.38 -17.84 14.77
C LEU A 140 -4.66 -17.43 16.06
N ALA A 141 -4.19 -16.19 16.17
CA ALA A 141 -3.55 -15.68 17.39
C ALA A 141 -4.54 -15.61 18.57
N SER A 142 -5.77 -15.16 18.33
CA SER A 142 -6.82 -15.07 19.34
C SER A 142 -7.28 -16.46 19.83
N VAL A 143 -7.39 -17.45 18.95
CA VAL A 143 -7.71 -18.84 19.33
C VAL A 143 -6.60 -19.45 20.19
N LYS A 144 -5.32 -19.25 19.81
CA LYS A 144 -4.19 -19.73 20.63
C LYS A 144 -4.16 -19.07 22.01
N PHE A 145 -4.41 -17.76 22.08
CA PHE A 145 -4.44 -17.02 23.34
C PHE A 145 -5.59 -17.49 24.25
N LEU A 146 -6.79 -17.74 23.70
CA LEU A 146 -7.90 -18.32 24.45
C LEU A 146 -7.62 -19.75 24.92
N SER A 147 -6.90 -20.55 24.14
CA SER A 147 -6.55 -21.92 24.53
C SER A 147 -5.45 -22.03 25.58
N LEU A 148 -4.78 -20.91 25.91
CA LEU A 148 -3.71 -20.83 26.90
C LEU A 148 -4.15 -20.14 28.21
N LEU A 149 -5.40 -19.66 28.29
CA LEU A 149 -6.06 -19.09 29.47
C LEU A 149 -6.91 -20.13 30.21
#